data_AF-A0A1J5PX67-F1
#
_entry.id   AF-A0A1J5PX67-F1
#
_cell.length_a   1.000
_cell.length_b   1.000
_cell.length_c   1.000
_cell.angle_alpha   90.00
_cell.angle_beta   90.00
_cell.angle_gamma   90.00
#
_symmetry.space_group_name_H-M   'P 1'
#
loop_
_entity.id
_entity.type
_entity.pdbx_description
1 polymer ?
#
loop_
_entity_poly.entity_id
_entity_poly.type
_entity_poly.pdbx_seq_one_letter_code
_entity_poly.pdbx_strand_id
1 'polypeptide(L)' 'MAETLASVAARRGTSHAQVALAWLLQKPGITAPIIGASKPAHLDDAVAALELNLDNAELAALEAQYLPHAVVGFD' A
#
# COMPACT_ATOMS: atom_id res chain seq x y z
N MET A 1 8.87 -5.98 4.99
CA MET A 1 7.65 -5.17 4.76
C MET A 1 6.41 -5.78 5.41
N ALA A 2 6.16 -7.08 5.24
CA ALA A 2 4.91 -7.73 5.65
C ALA A 2 4.54 -7.54 7.14
N GLU A 3 5.52 -7.65 8.04
CA GLU A 3 5.29 -7.48 9.49
C GLU A 3 4.90 -6.03 9.85
N THR A 4 5.61 -5.05 9.29
CA THR A 4 5.29 -3.63 9.49
C THR A 4 3.91 -3.28 8.95
N LEU A 5 3.56 -3.78 7.76
CA LEU A 5 2.23 -3.60 7.17
C LEU A 5 1.14 -4.14 8.10
N ALA A 6 1.32 -5.35 8.63
CA ALA A 6 0.38 -5.97 9.55
C ALA A 6 0.23 -5.17 10.85
N SER A 7 1.34 -4.64 11.38
CA SER A 7 1.33 -3.78 12.57
C SER A 7 0.56 -2.48 12.35
N VAL A 8 0.81 -1.79 11.23
CA VAL A 8 0.10 -0.55 10.88
C VAL A 8 -1.40 -0.81 10.68
N ALA A 9 -1.75 -1.88 9.96
CA ALA A 9 -3.13 -2.28 9.72
C ALA A 9 -3.87 -2.60 11.01
N ALA A 10 -3.25 -3.37 11.92
CA ALA A 10 -3.82 -3.69 13.22
C ALA A 10 -4.06 -2.42 14.07
N ARG A 11 -3.10 -1.50 14.07
CA ARG A 11 -3.21 -0.24 14.84
C ARG A 11 -4.29 0.70 14.29
N ARG A 12 -4.56 0.64 12.99
CA ARG A 12 -5.61 1.43 12.32
C ARG A 12 -6.96 0.74 12.24
N GLY A 13 -7.05 -0.54 12.58
CA GLY A 13 -8.28 -1.33 12.44
C GLY A 13 -8.68 -1.56 10.98
N THR A 14 -7.70 -1.59 10.08
CA THR A 14 -7.89 -1.71 8.62
C THR A 14 -7.35 -3.03 8.09
N SER A 15 -7.71 -3.39 6.87
CA SER A 15 -7.13 -4.57 6.21
C SER A 15 -5.68 -4.31 5.76
N HIS A 16 -4.91 -5.38 5.55
CA HIS A 16 -3.56 -5.26 4.99
C HIS A 16 -3.59 -4.66 3.57
N ALA A 17 -4.62 -5.01 2.78
CA ALA A 17 -4.78 -4.49 1.42
C ALA A 17 -5.04 -2.99 1.43
N GLN A 18 -5.88 -2.51 2.36
CA GLN A 18 -6.16 -1.09 2.55
C GLN A 18 -4.88 -0.29 2.81
N VAL A 19 -4.03 -0.74 3.75
CA VAL A 19 -2.76 -0.06 4.07
C VAL A 19 -1.78 -0.11 2.90
N ALA A 20 -1.67 -1.26 2.21
CA ALA A 20 -0.74 -1.41 1.11
C ALA A 20 -1.12 -0.52 -0.09
N LEU A 21 -2.42 -0.41 -0.39
CA LEU A 21 -2.94 0.44 -1.45
C LEU A 21 -2.80 1.93 -1.10
N ALA A 22 -3.10 2.32 0.15
CA ALA A 22 -2.89 3.69 0.63
C ALA A 22 -1.41 4.10 0.51
N TRP A 23 -0.49 3.21 0.89
CA TRP A 23 0.94 3.44 0.73
C TRP A 23 1.33 3.64 -0.74
N LEU A 24 0.80 2.82 -1.67
CA LEU A 24 1.06 3.00 -3.11
C LEU A 24 0.55 4.34 -3.62
N LEU A 25 -0.66 4.73 -3.22
CA LEU A 25 -1.31 5.98 -3.63
C LEU A 25 -0.55 7.23 -3.15
N GLN A 26 0.18 7.13 -2.03
CA GLN A 26 0.97 8.24 -1.48
C GLN A 26 2.41 8.28 -2.04
N LYS A 27 2.82 7.35 -2.91
CA LYS A 27 4.17 7.35 -3.48
C LYS A 27 4.31 8.42 -4.58
N PRO A 28 5.40 9.20 -4.59
CA PRO A 28 5.73 10.06 -5.72
C PRO A 28 5.81 9.26 -7.03
N GLY A 29 5.19 9.77 -8.09
CA GLY A 29 5.21 9.17 -9.42
C GLY A 29 4.17 8.06 -9.66
N ILE A 30 3.38 7.68 -8.66
CA ILE A 30 2.23 6.79 -8.83
C ILE A 30 0.98 7.64 -9.06
N THR A 31 0.36 7.54 -10.23
CA THR A 31 -0.94 8.18 -10.50
C THR A 31 -2.10 7.35 -9.93
N ALA A 32 -2.08 6.04 -10.17
CA ALA A 32 -3.05 5.09 -9.65
C ALA A 32 -2.49 3.65 -9.72
N PRO A 33 -2.69 2.83 -8.67
CA PRO A 33 -2.38 1.40 -8.74
C PRO A 33 -3.43 0.66 -9.59
N ILE A 34 -2.99 -0.35 -10.34
CA ILE A 34 -3.88 -1.28 -11.05
C ILE A 34 -4.16 -2.47 -10.12
N ILE A 35 -5.43 -2.75 -9.85
CA ILE A 35 -5.85 -3.83 -8.96
C ILE A 35 -6.58 -4.94 -9.72
N GLY A 36 -6.32 -6.19 -9.33
CA GLY A 36 -7.13 -7.34 -9.73
C GLY A 36 -8.10 -7.73 -8.62
N ALA A 37 -9.39 -7.81 -8.93
CA ALA A 37 -10.43 -8.18 -7.96
C ALA A 37 -11.18 -9.43 -8.42
N SER A 38 -10.96 -10.56 -7.76
CA SER A 38 -11.71 -11.81 -7.98
C SER A 38 -12.89 -11.98 -7.03
N LYS A 39 -13.01 -11.10 -6.03
CA LYS A 39 -14.08 -11.06 -5.02
C LYS A 39 -14.52 -9.61 -4.81
N PRO A 40 -15.81 -9.36 -4.54
CA PRO A 40 -16.31 -8.00 -4.26
C PRO A 40 -15.54 -7.28 -3.14
N ALA A 41 -15.20 -7.98 -2.07
CA ALA A 41 -14.46 -7.42 -0.93
C ALA A 41 -13.10 -6.79 -1.31
N HIS A 42 -12.47 -7.22 -2.41
CA HIS A 42 -11.22 -6.61 -2.86
C HIS A 42 -11.45 -5.19 -3.40
N LEU A 43 -12.61 -4.93 -4.01
CA LEU A 43 -13.02 -3.60 -4.45
C LEU A 43 -13.35 -2.72 -3.25
N ASP A 44 -14.05 -3.26 -2.25
CA ASP A 44 -14.38 -2.54 -1.01
C ASP A 44 -13.10 -2.06 -0.31
N ASP A 45 -12.10 -2.94 -0.17
CA ASP A 45 -10.79 -2.60 0.38
C ASP A 45 -10.05 -1.54 -0.44
N ALA A 46 -10.11 -1.63 -1.78
CA ALA A 46 -9.46 -0.66 -2.64
C ALA A 46 -10.10 0.72 -2.58
N VAL A 47 -11.43 0.79 -2.48
CA VAL A 47 -12.17 2.05 -2.30
C VAL A 47 -11.86 2.64 -0.93
N ALA A 48 -11.91 1.84 0.13
CA ALA A 48 -11.61 2.29 1.48
C ALA A 48 -10.16 2.80 1.64
N ALA A 49 -9.21 2.27 0.86
CA ALA A 49 -7.83 2.74 0.86
C ALA A 49 -7.69 4.21 0.43
N LEU A 50 -8.61 4.75 -0.37
CA LEU A 50 -8.60 6.14 -0.83
C LEU A 50 -8.78 7.14 0.33
N GLU A 51 -9.45 6.71 1.40
CA GLU A 51 -9.72 7.52 2.59
C GLU A 51 -8.60 7.41 3.65
N LEU A 52 -7.62 6.53 3.43
CA LEU A 52 -6.52 6.32 4.36
C LEU A 52 -5.34 7.22 4.00
N ASN A 53 -5.07 8.20 4.87
CA ASN A 53 -3.84 8.97 4.83
C ASN A 53 -2.87 8.43 5.89
N LEU A 54 -1.82 7.74 5.43
CA LEU A 54 -0.72 7.28 6.28
C LEU A 54 0.14 8.47 6.70
N ASP A 55 0.54 8.48 7.96
CA ASP A 55 1.40 9.55 8.47
C ASP A 55 2.87 9.33 8.06
N ASN A 56 3.70 10.35 8.24
CA ASN A 56 5.11 10.29 7.86
C ASN A 56 5.88 9.16 8.58
N ALA A 57 5.52 8.81 9.80
CA ALA A 57 6.20 7.76 10.56
C ALA A 57 5.84 6.38 10.00
N GLU A 58 4.58 6.17 9.62
CA GLU A 58 4.10 4.96 8.98
C GLU A 58 4.68 4.78 7.58
N LEU A 59 4.68 5.85 6.77
CA LEU A 59 5.30 5.84 5.46
C LEU A 59 6.79 5.46 5.57
N ALA A 60 7.54 6.12 6.46
CA ALA A 60 8.94 5.83 6.68
C ALA A 60 9.17 4.39 7.17
N ALA A 61 8.33 3.88 8.07
CA ALA A 61 8.44 2.51 8.58
C ALA A 61 8.20 1.46 7.48
N LEU A 62 7.22 1.70 6.60
CA LEU A 62 6.95 0.84 5.45
C LEU A 62 8.12 0.92 4.46
N GLU A 63 8.58 2.12 4.12
CA GLU A 63 9.66 2.33 3.15
C GLU A 63 11.01 1.76 3.59
N ALA A 64 11.33 1.78 4.89
CA ALA A 64 12.59 1.24 5.41
C ALA A 64 12.81 -0.24 5.05
N GLN A 65 11.73 -0.98 4.77
CA GLN A 65 11.80 -2.39 4.39
C GLN A 65 11.46 -2.64 2.91
N TYR A 66 11.25 -1.60 2.12
CA TYR A 66 10.98 -1.71 0.68
C TYR A 66 12.30 -1.76 -0.10
N LEU A 67 12.47 -2.80 -0.91
CA LEU A 67 13.59 -2.94 -1.83
C LEU A 67 13.06 -2.84 -3.26
N PRO A 68 13.24 -1.69 -3.95
CA PRO A 68 12.88 -1.56 -5.35
C PRO A 68 13.66 -2.58 -6.18
N HIS A 69 12.99 -3.27 -7.10
CA HIS A 69 13.69 -4.04 -8.10
C HIS A 69 14.28 -3.08 -9.14
N ALA A 70 15.51 -3.34 -9.56
CA ALA A 70 16.10 -2.61 -10.67
C ALA A 70 15.23 -2.81 -11.92
N VAL A 71 15.17 -1.79 -12.78
CA VAL A 71 14.50 -1.91 -14.08
C VAL A 71 15.24 -2.97 -14.88
N VAL A 72 14.53 -4.00 -15.31
CA VAL A 72 15.07 -5.06 -16.18
C VAL A 72 14.37 -4.95 -17.53
N GLY A 73 15.12 -4.61 -18.57
CA GLY A 73 14.63 -4.32 -19.92
C GLY A 73 15.79 -3.94 -20.85
N PHE A 74 15.50 -3.67 -22.13
CA PHE A 74 16.53 -3.28 -23.10
C PHE A 74 16.72 -1.76 -23.13
N ASP A 75 17.97 -1.33 -23.32
CA ASP A 75 18.36 0.06 -23.60
C ASP A 75 17.71 0.60 -24.88
#